data_AF-A0A926GKM3-F1
#
_entry.id   AF-A0A926GKM3-F1
#
_cell.length_a   1.000
_cell.length_b   1.000
_cell.length_c   1.000
_cell.angle_alpha   90.00
_cell.angle_beta   90.00
_cell.angle_gamma   90.00
#
_symmetry.space_group_name_H-M   'P 1'
#
loop_
_entity.id
_entity.type
_entity.pdbx_description
1 polymer ?
#
loop_
_entity_poly.entity_id
_entity_poly.type
_entity_poly.pdbx_seq_one_letter_code
_entity_poly.pdbx_strand_id
1 'polypeptide(L)'
;MPSATFRRAVTVGALTTAVTLSLIPQATADAGDEDVVRMKLAGVTKADSRDRHIAPGDSWTTYLNLYTPKHKFAGDASSRCTAVEADRKRLTALCTRVLRLKKGEITLHDMITREGDKPVTAKTSIAGGTGVYNDAEGEGYITLVGDRVLFDLYVDD
;
A
#
# COMPACT_ATOMS: atom_id res chain seq x y z
N MET A 1 3.40 -78.73 -15.57
CA MET A 1 4.09 -77.69 -16.37
C MET A 1 3.61 -77.86 -17.81
N PRO A 2 3.08 -76.86 -18.54
CA PRO A 2 3.41 -75.41 -18.64
C PRO A 2 2.25 -74.49 -18.14
N SER A 3 2.46 -73.26 -17.65
CA SER A 3 2.84 -71.95 -18.26
C SER A 3 1.67 -71.12 -18.83
N ALA A 4 1.25 -70.16 -17.99
CA ALA A 4 0.92 -68.73 -18.20
C ALA A 4 0.22 -68.25 -19.48
N THR A 5 -0.84 -67.44 -19.32
CA THR A 5 -0.98 -66.15 -20.03
C THR A 5 -1.90 -65.18 -19.27
N PHE A 6 -1.42 -63.95 -19.06
CA PHE A 6 -2.16 -62.78 -18.58
C PHE A 6 -3.15 -62.23 -19.62
N ARG A 7 -4.29 -61.64 -19.21
CA ARG A 7 -4.66 -60.22 -19.43
C ARG A 7 -6.12 -59.88 -19.06
N ARG A 8 -6.24 -58.78 -18.29
CA ARG A 8 -7.25 -57.70 -18.28
C ARG A 8 -8.74 -58.06 -18.12
N ALA A 9 -9.37 -57.43 -17.13
CA ALA A 9 -10.33 -56.35 -17.38
C ALA A 9 -10.63 -55.59 -16.07
N VAL A 10 -10.52 -54.26 -16.15
CA VAL A 10 -10.87 -53.30 -15.09
C VAL A 10 -12.37 -53.02 -15.19
N THR A 11 -13.12 -53.26 -14.12
CA THR A 11 -14.53 -52.86 -14.02
C THR A 11 -14.65 -51.56 -13.23
N VAL A 12 -15.34 -50.62 -13.87
CA VAL A 12 -15.62 -49.24 -13.48
C VAL A 12 -16.43 -49.19 -12.19
N GLY A 13 -15.86 -48.58 -11.14
CA GLY A 13 -16.60 -48.12 -9.97
C GLY A 13 -16.92 -46.64 -10.12
N ALA A 14 -18.19 -46.30 -10.34
CA ALA A 14 -18.65 -44.93 -10.34
C ALA A 14 -18.58 -44.36 -8.91
N LEU A 15 -17.63 -43.45 -8.64
CA LEU A 15 -17.64 -42.64 -7.42
C LEU A 15 -18.59 -41.45 -7.61
N THR A 16 -19.74 -41.51 -6.96
CA THR A 16 -20.59 -40.35 -6.68
C THR A 16 -19.93 -39.49 -5.61
N THR A 17 -19.20 -38.45 -5.99
CA THR A 17 -18.76 -37.41 -5.05
C THR A 17 -19.84 -36.35 -4.92
N ALA A 18 -20.59 -36.39 -3.82
CA ALA A 18 -21.46 -35.31 -3.39
C ALA A 18 -20.59 -34.08 -3.04
N VAL A 19 -20.75 -32.99 -3.79
CA VAL A 19 -20.15 -31.70 -3.47
C VAL A 19 -20.94 -31.09 -2.32
N THR A 20 -20.45 -31.25 -1.09
CA THR A 20 -20.93 -30.45 0.04
C THR A 20 -20.42 -29.02 -0.15
N LEU A 21 -21.29 -28.10 -0.56
CA LEU A 21 -21.02 -26.66 -0.48
C LEU A 21 -20.89 -26.29 1.00
N SER A 22 -19.66 -26.28 1.52
CA SER A 22 -19.36 -25.65 2.80
C SER A 22 -19.52 -24.14 2.62
N LEU A 23 -20.61 -23.59 3.14
CA LEU A 23 -20.77 -22.17 3.41
C LEU A 23 -19.68 -21.76 4.41
N ILE A 24 -18.55 -21.27 3.90
CA ILE A 24 -17.51 -20.66 4.72
C ILE A 24 -18.11 -19.35 5.24
N PRO A 25 -18.19 -19.11 6.56
CA PRO A 25 -18.54 -17.80 7.08
C PRO A 25 -17.51 -16.79 6.54
N GLN A 26 -17.97 -15.77 5.82
CA GLN A 26 -17.12 -14.63 5.54
C GLN A 26 -16.82 -14.00 6.90
N ALA A 27 -15.56 -14.07 7.35
CA ALA A 27 -15.10 -13.28 8.47
C ALA A 27 -15.25 -11.81 8.07
N THR A 28 -16.35 -11.19 8.49
CA THR A 28 -16.41 -9.74 8.60
C THR A 28 -15.57 -9.39 9.81
N ALA A 29 -14.40 -8.80 9.58
CA ALA A 29 -13.70 -8.11 10.66
C ALA A 29 -14.67 -7.06 11.19
N ASP A 30 -15.08 -7.23 12.44
CA ASP A 30 -15.74 -6.19 13.21
C ASP A 30 -14.66 -5.14 13.44
N ALA A 31 -14.65 -4.10 12.60
CA ALA A 31 -13.86 -2.90 12.85
C ALA A 31 -14.53 -2.21 14.03
N GLY A 32 -14.15 -2.67 15.22
CA GLY A 32 -14.62 -2.15 16.50
C GLY A 32 -14.42 -0.64 16.55
N ASP A 33 -15.23 -0.01 17.40
CA ASP A 33 -15.27 1.42 17.69
C ASP A 33 -13.97 1.86 18.39
N GLU A 34 -12.87 1.87 17.64
CA GLU A 34 -11.55 2.36 18.06
C GLU A 34 -11.43 3.83 17.59
N ASP A 35 -10.72 4.66 18.37
CA ASP A 35 -10.76 6.14 18.29
C ASP A 35 -10.06 6.65 17.01
N VAL A 36 -10.69 6.47 15.84
CA VAL A 36 -10.10 6.87 14.55
C VAL A 36 -9.84 8.38 14.49
N VAL A 37 -8.57 8.77 14.58
CA VAL A 37 -8.13 10.17 14.51
C VAL A 37 -7.82 10.54 13.07
N ARG A 38 -8.54 11.54 12.55
CA ARG A 38 -8.22 12.12 11.23
C ARG A 38 -7.03 13.08 11.32
N MET A 39 -5.93 12.75 10.64
CA MET A 39 -4.74 13.57 10.54
C MET A 39 -4.58 14.17 9.15
N LYS A 40 -4.42 15.50 9.09
CA LYS A 40 -4.15 16.23 7.83
C LYS A 40 -2.79 16.89 7.85
N LEU A 41 -1.98 16.63 6.82
CA LEU A 41 -0.65 17.22 6.65
C LEU A 41 -0.42 17.66 5.21
N ALA A 42 0.36 18.72 5.04
CA ALA A 42 0.89 19.17 3.76
C ALA A 42 2.42 19.01 3.76
N GLY A 43 2.92 18.12 2.92
CA GLY A 43 4.33 17.98 2.58
C GLY A 43 4.73 18.95 1.47
N VAL A 44 5.83 19.67 1.67
CA VAL A 44 6.49 20.48 0.64
C VAL A 44 7.82 19.84 0.31
N THR A 45 8.07 19.59 -0.98
CA THR A 45 9.31 18.95 -1.44
C THR A 45 10.52 19.80 -1.11
N LYS A 46 11.44 19.21 -0.34
CA LYS A 46 12.74 19.80 0.01
C LYS A 46 13.84 19.33 -0.93
N ALA A 47 13.83 18.04 -1.27
CA ALA A 47 14.76 17.41 -2.19
C ALA A 47 14.11 16.19 -2.83
N ASP A 48 14.47 15.91 -4.08
CA ASP A 48 14.01 14.73 -4.80
C ASP A 48 15.17 14.17 -5.62
N SER A 49 15.44 12.87 -5.47
CA SER A 49 16.50 12.17 -6.20
C SER A 49 16.02 11.54 -7.51
N ARG A 50 14.77 11.79 -7.93
CA ARG A 50 14.16 11.20 -9.12
C ARG A 50 14.85 11.67 -10.39
N ASP A 51 15.28 10.73 -11.22
CA ASP A 51 15.78 10.99 -12.57
C ASP A 51 14.64 11.48 -13.49
N ARG A 52 15.00 12.22 -14.54
CA ARG A 52 14.09 12.61 -15.62
C ARG A 52 13.64 11.40 -16.45
N HIS A 53 14.49 10.39 -16.60
CA HIS A 53 14.16 9.17 -17.33
C HIS A 53 14.04 8.01 -16.34
N ILE A 54 12.80 7.60 -16.06
CA ILE A 54 12.49 6.50 -15.16
C ILE A 54 12.14 5.27 -15.98
N ALA A 55 12.76 4.15 -15.65
CA ALA A 55 12.44 2.82 -16.14
C ALA A 55 11.86 1.95 -15.00
N PRO A 56 11.13 0.86 -15.33
CA PRO A 56 10.71 -0.11 -14.32
C PRO A 56 11.91 -0.64 -13.52
N GLY A 57 11.77 -0.69 -12.19
CA GLY A 57 12.81 -1.08 -11.25
C GLY A 57 13.61 0.10 -10.68
N ASP A 58 13.60 1.27 -11.33
CA ASP A 58 14.28 2.45 -10.81
C ASP A 58 13.66 2.90 -9.49
N SER A 59 14.51 3.39 -8.59
CA SER A 59 14.10 3.86 -7.28
C SER A 59 14.62 5.24 -6.97
N TRP A 60 13.81 6.05 -6.29
CA TRP A 60 14.17 7.38 -5.87
C TRP A 60 13.67 7.67 -4.46
N THR A 61 14.21 8.74 -3.87
CA THR A 61 13.81 9.22 -2.56
C THR A 61 13.43 10.70 -2.65
N THR A 62 12.25 11.02 -2.12
CA THR A 62 11.78 12.39 -1.96
C THR A 62 11.77 12.74 -0.47
N TYR A 63 12.33 13.89 -0.11
CA TYR A 63 12.32 14.44 1.25
C TYR A 63 11.36 15.63 1.32
N LEU A 64 10.53 15.68 2.37
CA LEU A 64 9.48 16.69 2.55
C LEU A 64 9.63 17.40 3.89
N ASN A 65 9.26 18.68 3.94
CA ASN A 65 8.87 19.34 5.19
C ASN A 65 7.36 19.21 5.36
N LEU A 66 6.89 18.82 6.55
CA LEU A 66 5.47 18.62 6.84
C LEU A 66 4.89 19.81 7.59
N TYR A 67 3.69 20.21 7.21
CA TYR A 67 2.95 21.31 7.81
C TYR A 67 1.51 20.91 8.11
N THR A 68 0.98 21.43 9.22
CA THR A 68 -0.46 21.35 9.53
C THR A 68 -1.28 22.22 8.56
N PRO A 69 -2.61 22.07 8.49
CA PRO A 69 -3.48 22.95 7.69
C PRO A 69 -3.40 24.43 8.08
N LYS A 70 -2.92 24.73 9.30
CA LYS A 70 -2.66 26.09 9.80
C LYS A 70 -1.24 26.57 9.48
N HIS A 71 -0.54 25.92 8.55
CA HIS A 71 0.83 26.21 8.13
C HIS A 71 1.90 26.14 9.23
N LYS A 72 1.61 25.49 10.36
CA LYS A 72 2.61 25.22 11.40
C LYS A 72 3.45 24.01 11.01
N PHE A 73 4.76 24.10 11.16
CA PHE A 73 5.68 22.98 10.96
C PHE A 73 5.32 21.82 11.90
N ALA A 74 5.13 20.64 11.33
CA ALA A 74 4.73 19.42 12.03
C ALA A 74 5.86 18.39 12.14
N GLY A 75 6.86 18.48 11.27
CA GLY A 75 7.95 17.52 11.16
C GLY A 75 8.49 17.43 9.74
N ASP A 76 9.13 16.32 9.42
CA ASP A 76 9.65 16.04 8.08
C ASP A 76 9.28 14.63 7.62
N ALA A 77 9.44 14.35 6.33
CA ALA A 77 9.18 13.02 5.80
C ALA A 77 10.21 12.60 4.78
N SER A 78 10.32 11.29 4.61
CA SER A 78 10.97 10.69 3.44
C SER A 78 9.99 9.73 2.76
N SER A 79 10.10 9.63 1.44
CA SER A 79 9.34 8.70 0.61
C SER A 79 10.32 8.00 -0.31
N ARG A 80 10.47 6.68 -0.17
CA ARG A 80 11.21 5.87 -1.13
C ARG A 80 10.23 5.16 -2.04
N CYS A 81 10.35 5.42 -3.33
CA CYS A 81 9.48 4.84 -4.35
C CYS A 81 10.29 4.01 -5.34
N THR A 82 9.68 2.94 -5.84
CA THR A 82 10.22 2.10 -6.92
C THR A 82 9.21 2.06 -8.06
N ALA A 83 9.65 2.33 -9.29
CA ALA A 83 8.80 2.23 -10.46
C ALA A 83 8.46 0.76 -10.75
N VAL A 84 7.17 0.47 -10.88
CA VAL A 84 6.65 -0.83 -11.32
C VAL A 84 6.36 -0.82 -12.81
N GLU A 85 5.88 0.32 -13.31
CA GLU A 85 5.57 0.56 -14.72
C GLU A 85 5.99 1.98 -15.06
N ALA A 86 6.71 2.18 -16.16
CA ALA A 86 7.12 3.50 -16.62
C ALA A 86 7.15 3.53 -18.15
N ASP A 87 6.32 4.38 -18.72
CA ASP A 87 6.32 4.71 -20.15
C ASP A 87 6.20 6.23 -20.37
N ARG A 88 6.09 6.67 -21.62
CA ARG A 88 6.04 8.11 -21.97
C ARG A 88 4.80 8.84 -21.43
N LYS A 89 3.75 8.13 -21.02
CA LYS A 89 2.46 8.68 -20.60
C LYS A 89 2.12 8.34 -19.16
N ARG A 90 2.63 7.22 -18.64
CA ARG A 90 2.22 6.63 -17.37
C ARG A 90 3.42 6.21 -16.53
N LEU A 91 3.38 6.55 -15.25
CA LEU A 91 4.32 6.09 -14.24
C LEU A 91 3.53 5.50 -13.06
N THR A 92 3.70 4.22 -12.79
CA THR A 92 3.19 3.54 -11.59
C THR A 92 4.34 3.21 -10.67
N ALA A 93 4.24 3.59 -9.40
CA ALA A 93 5.28 3.37 -8.40
C ALA A 93 4.71 2.83 -7.09
N LEU A 94 5.46 1.92 -6.46
CA LEU A 94 5.24 1.49 -5.08
C LEU A 94 6.10 2.35 -4.16
N CYS A 95 5.49 2.94 -3.14
CA CYS A 95 6.14 3.84 -2.22
C CYS A 95 6.02 3.35 -0.78
N THR A 96 7.11 3.51 -0.04
CA THR A 96 7.13 3.48 1.42
C THR A 96 7.52 4.85 1.92
N ARG A 97 6.78 5.36 2.90
CA ARG A 97 6.99 6.70 3.44
C ARG A 97 7.12 6.64 4.95
N VAL A 98 7.95 7.52 5.49
CA VAL A 98 8.08 7.72 6.94
C VAL A 98 7.81 9.19 7.22
N LEU A 99 6.76 9.46 7.99
CA LEU A 99 6.40 10.78 8.49
C LEU A 99 6.99 10.93 9.90
N ARG A 100 8.05 11.72 10.06
CA ARG A 100 8.67 11.99 11.36
C ARG A 100 8.04 13.22 11.97
N LEU A 101 7.20 13.02 12.98
CA LEU A 101 6.45 14.07 13.66
C LEU A 101 7.05 14.33 15.05
N LYS A 102 6.62 15.42 15.69
CA LYS A 102 7.12 15.81 17.03
C LYS A 102 7.02 14.71 18.09
N LYS A 103 6.01 13.84 18.02
CA LYS A 103 5.69 12.84 19.05
C LYS A 103 5.95 11.40 18.63
N GLY A 104 6.55 11.17 17.46
CA GLY A 104 6.73 9.84 16.92
C GLY A 104 6.76 9.82 15.41
N GLU A 105 6.84 8.62 14.85
CA GLU A 105 6.89 8.38 13.41
C GLU A 105 5.66 7.59 12.97
N ILE A 106 5.23 7.79 11.72
CA ILE A 106 4.18 6.99 11.06
C ILE A 106 4.75 6.46 9.74
N THR A 107 4.63 5.15 9.52
CA THR A 107 5.04 4.49 8.28
C THR A 107 3.83 4.25 7.39
N LEU A 108 3.96 4.61 6.12
CA LEU A 108 2.92 4.46 5.11
C LEU A 108 3.39 3.58 3.96
N HIS A 109 2.46 2.82 3.39
CA HIS A 109 2.65 2.13 2.11
C HIS A 109 1.57 2.56 1.11
N ASP A 110 1.96 2.82 -0.13
CA ASP A 110 1.03 3.23 -1.18
C ASP A 110 1.53 2.84 -2.57
N MET A 111 0.59 2.80 -3.52
CA MET A 111 0.88 2.67 -4.94
C MET A 111 0.29 3.87 -5.68
N ILE A 112 1.13 4.60 -6.41
CA ILE A 112 0.71 5.81 -7.14
C ILE A 112 0.87 5.58 -8.63
N THR A 113 -0.21 5.82 -9.38
CA THR A 113 -0.19 5.87 -10.85
C THR A 113 -0.42 7.30 -11.31
N ARG A 114 0.57 7.89 -11.99
CA ARG A 114 0.45 9.24 -12.56
C ARG A 114 0.41 9.17 -14.08
N GLU A 115 -0.54 9.90 -14.67
CA GLU A 115 -0.65 10.10 -16.11
C GLU A 115 -0.36 11.56 -16.47
N GLY A 116 0.78 11.81 -17.10
CA GLY A 116 1.28 13.16 -17.35
C GLY A 116 1.46 13.98 -16.07
N ASP A 117 1.13 15.27 -16.12
CA ASP A 117 1.37 16.19 -14.99
C ASP A 117 0.19 16.44 -14.05
N LYS A 118 -0.93 15.75 -14.27
CA LYS A 118 -2.15 15.99 -13.49
C LYS A 118 -1.96 15.63 -12.01
N PRO A 119 -2.71 16.30 -11.11
CA PRO A 119 -2.85 15.84 -9.74
C PRO A 119 -3.30 14.38 -9.69
N VAL A 120 -2.74 13.61 -8.75
CA VAL A 120 -3.12 12.22 -8.51
C VAL A 120 -3.42 12.03 -7.04
N THR A 121 -4.51 11.32 -6.74
CA THR A 121 -4.84 10.84 -5.40
C THR A 121 -4.73 9.33 -5.38
N ALA A 122 -4.02 8.78 -4.41
CA ALA A 122 -3.87 7.35 -4.17
C ALA A 122 -4.27 7.00 -2.74
N LYS A 123 -4.77 5.78 -2.54
CA LYS A 123 -4.93 5.21 -1.21
C LYS A 123 -3.57 4.86 -0.61
N THR A 124 -3.48 4.97 0.71
CA THR A 124 -2.32 4.53 1.48
C THR A 124 -2.76 3.76 2.71
N SER A 125 -1.99 2.75 3.10
CA SER A 125 -2.14 2.06 4.38
C SER A 125 -1.13 2.60 5.39
N ILE A 126 -1.55 2.72 6.65
CA ILE A 126 -0.66 2.95 7.77
C ILE A 126 -0.14 1.57 8.21
N ALA A 127 1.17 1.45 8.36
CA ALA A 127 1.86 0.17 8.58
C ALA A 127 2.50 0.05 9.97
N GLY A 128 2.23 1.01 10.85
CA GLY A 128 2.86 1.13 12.16
C GLY A 128 3.53 2.48 12.37
N GLY A 129 4.03 2.67 13.59
CA GLY A 129 4.71 3.89 13.98
C GLY A 129 5.53 3.74 15.24
N THR A 130 5.88 4.88 15.85
CA THR A 130 6.63 4.96 17.10
C THR A 130 6.11 6.07 17.99
N GLY A 131 6.55 6.13 19.24
CA GLY A 131 6.15 7.19 20.18
C GLY A 131 4.66 7.09 20.51
N VAL A 132 3.92 8.19 20.34
CA VAL A 132 2.45 8.17 20.52
C VAL A 132 1.70 7.48 19.38
N TYR A 133 2.41 6.98 18.36
CA TYR A 133 1.86 6.28 17.22
C TYR A 133 2.39 4.84 17.14
N ASN A 134 2.84 4.26 18.27
CA ASN A 134 3.55 2.98 18.27
C ASN A 134 2.72 1.83 17.71
N ASP A 135 1.40 1.85 17.90
CA ASP A 135 0.47 0.83 17.41
C ASP A 135 -0.40 1.37 16.26
N ALA A 136 -0.01 2.50 15.66
CA ALA A 136 -0.81 3.18 14.65
C ALA A 136 -1.09 2.30 13.43
N GLU A 137 -2.36 2.12 13.13
CA GLU A 137 -2.83 1.44 11.92
C GLU A 137 -3.93 2.25 11.21
N GLY A 138 -4.51 1.68 10.15
CA GLY A 138 -5.56 2.32 9.37
C GLY A 138 -5.16 2.67 7.93
N GLU A 139 -5.85 3.66 7.35
CA GLU A 139 -5.71 4.01 5.94
C GLU A 139 -5.84 5.51 5.70
N GLY A 140 -5.65 5.93 4.46
CA GLY A 140 -5.87 7.30 4.08
C GLY A 140 -5.64 7.56 2.61
N TYR A 141 -5.46 8.83 2.30
CA TYR A 141 -5.24 9.31 0.94
C TYR A 141 -4.01 10.20 0.87
N ILE A 142 -3.25 10.02 -0.20
CA ILE A 142 -2.13 10.86 -0.58
C ILE A 142 -2.48 11.53 -1.90
N THR A 143 -2.49 12.86 -1.92
CA THR A 143 -2.69 13.65 -3.14
C THR A 143 -1.40 14.36 -3.53
N LEU A 144 -0.85 14.06 -4.71
CA LEU A 144 0.28 14.77 -5.28
C LEU A 144 -0.20 15.94 -6.14
N VAL A 145 0.26 17.16 -5.84
CA VAL A 145 -0.06 18.38 -6.59
C VAL A 145 1.20 19.21 -6.78
N GLY A 146 1.79 19.18 -7.97
CA GLY A 146 3.06 19.87 -8.24
C GLY A 146 4.19 19.38 -7.33
N ASP A 147 4.75 20.29 -6.54
CA ASP A 147 5.79 20.03 -5.54
C ASP A 147 5.25 19.67 -4.14
N ARG A 148 3.93 19.53 -4.01
CA ARG A 148 3.25 19.28 -2.74
C ARG A 148 2.66 17.88 -2.67
N VAL A 149 2.63 17.36 -1.45
CA VAL A 149 1.98 16.10 -1.08
C VAL A 149 0.97 16.40 0.02
N LEU A 150 -0.30 16.09 -0.20
CA LEU A 150 -1.34 16.25 0.82
C LEU A 150 -1.66 14.88 1.40
N PHE A 151 -1.55 14.75 2.72
CA PHE A 151 -1.91 13.56 3.48
C PHE A 151 -3.23 13.81 4.20
N ASP A 152 -4.17 12.87 4.03
CA ASP A 152 -5.43 12.81 4.77
C ASP A 152 -5.57 11.38 5.30
N LEU A 153 -5.12 11.18 6.53
CA LEU A 153 -4.96 9.88 7.18
C LEU A 153 -6.04 9.69 8.23
N TYR A 154 -6.46 8.45 8.40
CA TYR A 154 -7.39 7.96 9.41
C TYR A 154 -6.60 6.95 10.23
N VAL A 155 -6.10 7.41 11.38
CA VAL A 155 -5.20 6.65 12.24
C VAL A 155 -6.04 5.98 13.31
N ASP A 156 -5.94 4.66 13.40
CA ASP A 156 -6.43 3.86 14.53
C ASP A 156 -5.28 3.69 15.53
N ASP A 157 -5.54 3.86 16.83
CA ASP A 157 -4.54 3.74 17.91
C ASP A 157 -5.06 3.00 19.15
#